data_AF-A0A962KHJ3-F1
#
_entry.id   AF-A0A962KHJ3-F1
#
_cell.length_a   1.000
_cell.length_b   1.000
_cell.length_c   1.000
_cell.angle_alpha   90.00
_cell.angle_beta   90.00
_cell.angle_gamma   90.00
#
_symmetry.space_group_name_H-M   'P 1'
#
loop_
_entity.id
_entity.type
_entity.pdbx_description
1 polymer ?
#
loop_
_entity_poly.entity_id
_entity_poly.type
_entity_poly.pdbx_seq_one_letter_code
_entity_poly.pdbx_strand_id
1 'polypeptide(L)'
;VIESVRVRTNPATRPSRLFRNLPQFVTRQGATILRMYAMYRPLRFFLVLGSLAILCGMLPVLRFGYYYLTGDGSGHLQSLVLGGVLLSMGFGLMVTGLVSDLISQNRKLLETALERIRRMEAGDGPDCAQPLSPDDDEAD
;
A
#
# COMPACT_ATOMS: atom_id res chain seq x y z
N VAL A 1 -6.32 -40.99 21.88
CA VAL A 1 -5.04 -41.20 21.15
C VAL A 1 -5.21 -40.54 19.79
N ILE A 2 -4.38 -39.56 19.46
CA ILE A 2 -4.40 -38.90 18.15
C ILE A 2 -3.43 -39.69 17.27
N GLU A 3 -3.94 -40.32 16.21
CA GLU A 3 -3.15 -41.13 15.27
C GLU A 3 -2.94 -40.33 13.98
N SER A 4 -1.71 -39.88 13.76
CA SER A 4 -1.35 -39.08 12.59
C SER A 4 -1.03 -39.98 11.40
N VAL A 5 -1.89 -39.96 10.38
CA VAL A 5 -1.66 -40.66 9.11
C VAL A 5 -0.80 -39.79 8.19
N ARG A 6 0.32 -40.34 7.69
CA ARG A 6 1.19 -39.65 6.72
C ARG A 6 0.53 -39.64 5.34
N VAL A 7 -0.07 -38.51 4.97
CA VAL A 7 -0.49 -38.23 3.60
C VAL A 7 0.75 -37.88 2.76
N ARG A 8 1.03 -38.66 1.71
CA ARG A 8 2.09 -38.35 0.73
C ARG A 8 1.55 -37.40 -0.33
N THR A 9 2.37 -36.46 -0.78
CA THR A 9 2.05 -35.55 -1.88
C THR A 9 2.03 -36.30 -3.21
N ASN A 10 0.90 -36.26 -3.91
CA ASN A 10 0.76 -36.82 -5.26
C ASN A 10 1.47 -35.89 -6.27
N PRO A 11 2.42 -36.37 -7.09
CA PRO A 11 3.07 -35.54 -8.11
C PRO A 11 2.04 -34.98 -9.12
N ALA A 12 2.27 -33.73 -9.55
CA ALA A 12 1.37 -33.00 -10.42
C ALA A 12 1.26 -33.67 -11.81
N THR A 13 0.21 -34.45 -12.03
CA THR A 13 -0.02 -35.27 -13.23
C THR A 13 -0.66 -34.53 -14.40
N ARG A 14 -0.93 -33.22 -14.28
CA ARG A 14 -1.56 -32.42 -15.35
C ARG A 14 -0.96 -31.02 -15.46
N PRO A 15 -0.53 -30.57 -16.65
CA PRO A 15 -0.07 -29.20 -16.83
C PRO A 15 -1.21 -28.23 -16.51
N SER A 16 -1.00 -27.36 -15.52
CA SER A 16 -2.03 -26.43 -15.05
C SER A 16 -2.39 -25.47 -16.19
N ARG A 17 -3.64 -25.55 -16.66
CA ARG A 17 -4.16 -24.63 -17.70
C ARG A 17 -4.43 -23.22 -17.15
N LEU A 18 -4.34 -23.03 -15.84
CA LEU A 18 -4.62 -21.77 -15.14
C LEU A 18 -3.40 -20.82 -15.16
N PHE A 19 -2.17 -21.36 -15.18
CA PHE A 19 -0.95 -20.58 -15.30
C PHE A 19 -0.16 -21.00 -16.52
N ARG A 20 -0.56 -20.46 -17.67
CA ARG A 20 0.26 -20.51 -18.89
C ARG A 20 1.59 -19.78 -18.73
N ASN A 21 1.65 -18.77 -17.84
CA ASN A 21 2.83 -17.94 -17.56
C ASN A 21 2.86 -17.51 -16.07
N LEU A 22 3.74 -18.12 -15.26
CA LEU A 22 4.02 -17.69 -13.88
C LEU A 22 4.31 -16.17 -13.75
N PRO A 23 5.18 -15.54 -14.58
CA PRO A 23 5.49 -14.12 -14.42
C PRO A 23 4.28 -13.21 -14.69
N GLN A 24 3.40 -13.59 -15.62
CA GLN A 24 2.19 -12.84 -15.93
C GLN A 24 1.17 -12.91 -14.77
N PHE A 25 1.11 -14.04 -14.07
CA PHE A 25 0.24 -14.17 -12.91
C PHE A 25 0.75 -13.36 -11.72
N VAL A 26 2.05 -13.46 -11.41
CA VAL A 26 2.69 -12.74 -10.30
C VAL A 26 2.59 -11.22 -10.51
N THR A 27 2.79 -10.71 -11.72
CA THR A 27 2.68 -9.27 -12.02
C THR A 27 1.24 -8.76 -11.87
N ARG A 28 0.24 -9.49 -12.36
CA ARG A 28 -1.19 -9.12 -12.21
C ARG A 28 -1.64 -9.14 -10.76
N GLN A 29 -1.33 -10.20 -10.02
CA GLN A 29 -1.65 -10.32 -8.60
C GLN A 29 -0.93 -9.24 -7.78
N GLY A 30 0.36 -9.01 -8.06
CA GLY A 30 1.17 -7.98 -7.42
C GLY A 30 0.61 -6.58 -7.64
N ALA A 31 0.21 -6.23 -8.87
CA ALA A 31 -0.41 -4.95 -9.16
C ALA A 31 -1.73 -4.73 -8.38
N THR A 32 -2.55 -5.77 -8.21
CA THR A 32 -3.78 -5.69 -7.41
C THR A 32 -3.49 -5.45 -5.93
N ILE A 33 -2.53 -6.19 -5.36
CA ILE A 33 -2.09 -6.00 -3.96
C ILE A 33 -1.51 -4.60 -3.77
N LEU A 34 -0.67 -4.16 -4.70
CA LEU A 34 -0.07 -2.82 -4.70
C LEU A 34 -1.14 -1.73 -4.70
N ARG A 35 -2.16 -1.88 -5.55
CA ARG A 35 -3.28 -0.94 -5.67
C ARG A 35 -4.13 -0.89 -4.41
N MET A 36 -4.45 -2.04 -3.81
CA MET A 36 -5.14 -2.08 -2.51
C MET A 36 -4.30 -1.43 -1.41
N TYR A 37 -3.01 -1.71 -1.36
CA TYR A 37 -2.13 -1.14 -0.34
C TYR A 37 -1.98 0.37 -0.47
N ALA A 38 -1.81 0.87 -1.70
CA ALA A 38 -1.80 2.30 -2.01
C ALA A 38 -3.13 2.98 -1.66
N MET A 39 -4.26 2.27 -1.75
CA MET A 39 -5.58 2.80 -1.40
C MET A 39 -5.83 2.87 0.11
N TYR A 40 -5.35 1.89 0.88
CA TYR A 40 -5.61 1.81 2.33
C TYR A 40 -4.55 2.55 3.17
N ARG A 41 -3.30 2.62 2.70
CA ARG A 41 -2.18 3.28 3.38
C ARG A 41 -1.29 4.02 2.35
N PRO A 42 -1.82 5.02 1.63
CA PRO A 42 -1.10 5.76 0.60
C PRO A 42 0.22 6.34 1.11
N LEU A 43 0.21 6.99 2.28
CA LEU A 43 1.42 7.61 2.85
C LEU A 43 2.58 6.60 2.98
N ARG A 44 2.33 5.43 3.56
CA ARG A 44 3.37 4.41 3.79
C ARG A 44 3.92 3.88 2.48
N PHE A 45 3.07 3.68 1.48
CA PHE A 45 3.49 3.17 0.18
C PHE A 45 4.49 4.09 -0.51
N PHE A 46 4.13 5.37 -0.64
CA PHE A 46 4.97 6.37 -1.29
C PHE A 46 6.21 6.74 -0.45
N LEU A 47 6.11 6.72 0.88
CA LEU A 47 7.28 6.92 1.75
C LEU A 47 8.31 5.80 1.59
N VAL A 48 7.87 4.53 1.52
CA VAL A 48 8.80 3.40 1.29
C VAL A 48 9.45 3.54 -0.08
N LEU A 49 8.68 3.84 -1.13
CA LEU A 49 9.22 3.97 -2.48
C LEU A 49 10.17 5.18 -2.62
N GLY A 50 9.78 6.33 -2.06
CA GLY A 50 10.56 7.56 -2.06
C GLY A 50 11.83 7.44 -1.22
N SER A 51 11.76 6.80 -0.03
CA SER A 51 12.94 6.55 0.80
C SER A 51 13.94 5.61 0.12
N LEU A 52 13.45 4.60 -0.61
CA LEU A 52 14.32 3.69 -1.36
C LEU A 52 15.01 4.42 -2.53
N ALA A 53 14.30 5.30 -3.22
CA ALA A 53 14.88 6.17 -4.25
C ALA A 53 15.90 7.16 -3.67
N ILE A 54 15.61 7.78 -2.52
CA ILE A 54 16.54 8.66 -1.81
C ILE A 54 17.79 7.91 -1.39
N LEU A 55 17.64 6.72 -0.79
CA LEU A 55 18.76 5.90 -0.34
C LEU A 55 19.68 5.52 -1.51
N CYS A 56 19.09 5.12 -2.64
CA CYS A 56 19.84 4.86 -3.87
C CYS A 56 20.53 6.12 -4.42
N GLY A 57 19.87 7.29 -4.35
CA GLY A 57 20.41 8.57 -4.80
C GLY A 57 21.51 9.10 -3.90
N MET A 58 21.50 8.73 -2.63
CA MET A 58 22.48 9.15 -1.64
C MET A 58 23.85 8.53 -1.88
N LEU A 59 23.91 7.31 -2.43
CA LEU A 59 25.16 6.62 -2.77
C LEU A 59 26.08 7.45 -3.70
N PRO A 60 25.65 7.88 -4.90
CA PRO A 60 26.49 8.69 -5.79
C PRO A 60 26.79 10.09 -5.24
N VAL A 61 25.88 10.68 -4.46
CA VAL A 61 26.12 11.99 -3.81
C VAL A 61 27.20 11.89 -2.74
N LEU A 62 27.13 10.88 -1.86
CA LEU A 62 28.15 10.63 -0.85
C LEU A 62 29.50 10.30 -1.49
N ARG A 63 29.50 9.48 -2.54
CA ARG A 63 30.70 9.20 -3.34
C ARG A 63 31.31 10.50 -3.86
N PHE A 64 30.52 11.36 -4.51
CA PHE A 64 31.02 12.65 -5.03
C PHE A 64 31.58 13.52 -3.90
N GLY A 65 30.89 13.59 -2.76
CA GLY A 65 31.34 14.36 -1.59
C GLY A 65 32.71 13.92 -1.10
N TYR A 66 32.99 12.61 -1.08
CA TYR A 66 34.31 12.08 -0.74
C TYR A 66 35.41 12.54 -1.71
N TYR A 67 35.19 12.44 -3.02
CA TYR A 67 36.16 12.88 -4.03
C TYR A 67 36.37 14.39 -4.04
N TYR A 68 35.31 15.15 -3.76
CA TYR A 68 35.39 16.60 -3.62
C TYR A 68 36.30 17.02 -2.46
N LEU A 69 36.18 16.36 -1.30
CA LEU A 69 37.04 16.60 -0.14
C LEU A 69 38.50 16.17 -0.36
N THR A 70 38.72 15.16 -1.21
CA THR A 70 40.07 14.64 -1.52
C THR A 70 40.77 15.45 -2.62
N GLY A 71 40.13 16.50 -3.16
CA GLY A 71 40.70 17.40 -4.17
C GLY A 71 40.57 16.94 -5.62
N ASP A 72 39.89 15.80 -5.88
CA ASP A 72 39.76 15.18 -7.20
C ASP A 72 38.29 15.27 -7.73
N GLY A 73 37.68 16.43 -7.51
CA GLY A 73 36.25 16.67 -7.76
C GLY A 73 35.86 16.87 -9.23
N SER A 74 36.83 17.13 -10.12
CA SER A 74 36.56 17.59 -11.50
C SER A 74 35.94 16.52 -12.41
N GLY A 75 36.21 15.23 -12.16
CA GLY A 75 35.74 14.14 -13.02
C GLY A 75 34.36 13.55 -12.67
N HIS A 76 33.76 13.95 -11.55
CA HIS A 76 32.63 13.20 -10.96
C HIS A 76 31.26 13.87 -11.08
N LEU A 77 31.15 14.95 -11.85
CA LEU A 77 29.93 15.76 -11.97
C LEU A 77 28.71 14.96 -12.46
N GLN A 78 28.90 13.97 -13.35
CA GLN A 78 27.82 13.10 -13.84
C GLN A 78 27.19 12.27 -12.73
N SER A 79 28.00 11.75 -11.79
CA SER A 79 27.49 11.00 -10.64
C SER A 79 26.66 11.91 -9.72
N LEU A 80 27.06 13.18 -9.57
CA LEU A 80 26.31 14.16 -8.81
C LEU A 80 24.96 14.49 -9.46
N VAL A 81 24.94 14.67 -10.78
CA VAL A 81 23.68 14.90 -11.53
C VAL A 81 22.74 13.71 -11.38
N LEU A 82 23.24 12.48 -11.53
CA LEU A 82 22.44 11.27 -11.34
C LEU A 82 21.87 11.20 -9.92
N GLY A 83 22.71 11.47 -8.92
CA GLY A 83 22.30 11.51 -7.51
C GLY A 83 21.24 12.58 -7.23
N GLY A 84 21.42 13.79 -7.78
CA GLY A 84 20.49 14.90 -7.65
C GLY A 84 19.12 14.62 -8.28
N VAL A 85 19.08 13.99 -9.46
CA VAL A 85 17.82 13.58 -10.11
C VAL A 85 17.13 12.48 -9.30
N LEU A 86 17.86 11.47 -8.81
CA LEU A 86 17.29 10.41 -7.97
C LEU A 86 16.72 10.95 -6.65
N LEU A 87 17.47 11.85 -5.99
CA LEU A 87 17.01 12.51 -4.78
C LEU A 87 15.75 13.36 -5.04
N SER A 88 15.73 14.12 -6.15
CA SER A 88 14.57 14.94 -6.52
C SER A 88 13.33 14.09 -6.82
N MET A 89 13.49 12.96 -7.52
CA MET A 89 12.41 12.00 -7.75
C MET A 89 11.92 11.36 -6.44
N GLY A 90 12.83 10.95 -5.56
CA GLY A 90 12.49 10.38 -4.26
C GLY A 90 11.74 11.36 -3.35
N PHE A 91 12.16 12.62 -3.35
CA PHE A 91 11.44 13.70 -2.66
C PHE A 91 10.04 13.93 -3.27
N GLY A 92 9.94 14.00 -4.60
CA GLY A 92 8.66 14.14 -5.30
C GLY A 92 7.66 13.01 -5.00
N LEU A 93 8.16 11.77 -4.86
CA LEU A 93 7.38 10.63 -4.42
C LEU A 93 6.85 10.82 -2.99
N MET A 94 7.66 11.33 -2.06
CA MET A 94 7.20 11.61 -0.68
C MET A 94 6.11 12.68 -0.66
N VAL A 95 6.26 13.75 -1.43
CA VAL A 95 5.23 14.81 -1.54
C VAL A 95 3.93 14.25 -2.10
N THR A 96 4.01 13.44 -3.15
CA THR A 96 2.84 12.77 -3.75
C THR A 96 2.18 11.81 -2.76
N GLY A 97 2.98 11.15 -1.92
CA GLY A 97 2.52 10.34 -0.79
C GLY A 97 1.68 11.13 0.21
N LEU A 98 2.14 12.32 0.57
CA LEU A 98 1.42 13.22 1.46
C LEU A 98 0.08 13.64 0.84
N VAL A 99 0.10 14.11 -0.41
CA VAL A 99 -1.11 14.49 -1.16
C VAL A 99 -2.12 13.34 -1.22
N SER A 100 -1.63 12.13 -1.49
CA SER A 100 -2.47 10.93 -1.57
C SER A 100 -3.12 10.58 -0.23
N ASP A 101 -2.42 10.78 0.89
CA ASP A 101 -2.97 10.58 2.23
C ASP A 101 -4.07 11.59 2.54
N LEU A 102 -3.86 12.86 2.20
CA LEU A 102 -4.89 13.90 2.32
C LEU A 102 -6.14 13.55 1.51
N ILE A 103 -5.97 13.10 0.26
CA ILE A 103 -7.10 12.68 -0.59
C ILE A 103 -7.85 11.49 0.05
N SER A 104 -7.12 10.51 0.60
CA SER A 104 -7.76 9.36 1.26
C SER A 104 -8.50 9.75 2.53
N GLN A 105 -7.98 10.70 3.31
CA GLN A 105 -8.67 11.22 4.49
C GLN A 105 -9.91 12.02 4.09
N ASN A 106 -9.80 12.88 3.07
CA ASN A 106 -10.91 13.62 2.50
C ASN A 106 -12.04 12.69 2.02
N ARG A 107 -11.70 11.56 1.37
CA ARG A 107 -12.71 10.57 0.94
C ARG A 107 -13.48 9.99 2.12
N LYS A 108 -12.79 9.65 3.22
CA LYS A 108 -13.42 9.12 4.44
C LYS A 108 -14.33 10.15 5.10
N LEU A 109 -13.90 11.40 5.17
CA LEU A 109 -14.72 12.49 5.72
C LEU A 109 -16.01 12.69 4.91
N LEU A 110 -15.91 12.66 3.58
CA LEU A 110 -17.07 12.75 2.69
C LEU A 110 -18.03 11.57 2.86
N GLU A 111 -17.50 10.36 2.99
CA GLU A 111 -18.29 9.15 3.22
C GLU A 111 -19.08 9.25 4.53
N THR A 112 -18.44 9.63 5.63
CA THR A 112 -19.13 9.84 6.92
C THR A 112 -20.14 10.98 6.88
N ALA A 113 -19.85 12.06 6.12
CA ALA A 113 -20.79 13.16 5.95
C ALA A 113 -22.05 12.74 5.18
N LEU A 114 -21.88 12.02 4.07
CA LEU A 114 -22.99 11.47 3.28
C LEU A 114 -23.81 10.45 4.07
N GLU A 115 -23.15 9.59 4.86
CA GLU A 115 -23.83 8.65 5.75
C GLU A 115 -24.68 9.38 6.80
N ARG A 116 -24.17 10.45 7.41
CA ARG A 116 -24.96 11.27 8.35
C ARG A 116 -26.18 11.88 7.69
N ILE A 117 -26.03 12.44 6.48
CA ILE A 117 -27.15 13.02 5.73
C ILE A 117 -28.22 11.96 5.44
N ARG A 118 -27.80 10.80 4.92
CA ARG A 118 -28.73 9.70 4.61
C ARG A 118 -29.47 9.19 5.84
N ARG A 119 -28.83 9.13 7.02
CA ARG A 119 -29.51 8.78 8.28
C ARG A 119 -30.55 9.81 8.70
N MET A 120 -30.24 11.11 8.54
CA MET A 120 -31.20 12.19 8.80
C MET A 120 -32.41 12.13 7.84
N GLU A 121 -32.18 11.84 6.56
CA GLU A 121 -33.25 11.67 5.55
C GLU A 121 -34.11 10.42 5.81
N ALA A 122 -33.52 9.35 6.34
CA ALA A 122 -34.24 8.12 6.67
C ALA A 122 -35.13 8.25 7.93
N GLY A 123 -35.09 9.39 8.64
CA GLY A 123 -35.88 9.61 9.86
C GLY A 123 -35.41 8.79 11.06
N ASP A 124 -34.23 8.17 10.98
CA ASP A 124 -33.62 7.37 12.03
C ASP A 124 -33.00 8.33 13.06
N GLY A 125 -33.83 8.83 13.98
CA GLY A 125 -33.39 9.62 15.12
C GLY A 125 -32.38 8.85 15.97
N PRO A 126 -31.59 9.53 16.83
CA PRO A 126 -30.62 8.85 17.69
C PRO A 126 -31.33 7.74 18.46
N ASP A 127 -30.81 6.52 18.32
CA ASP A 127 -31.29 5.27 18.89
C ASP A 127 -31.78 5.47 20.34
N CYS A 128 -33.07 5.77 20.46
CA CYS A 128 -33.77 5.96 21.71
C CYS A 128 -34.80 4.84 21.76
N ALA A 129 -34.41 3.76 22.44
CA ALA A 129 -35.25 2.68 22.91
C ALA A 129 -35.88 1.81 21.81
N GLN A 130 -35.14 0.80 21.36
CA GLN A 130 -35.75 -0.53 21.36
C GLN A 130 -35.48 -1.17 22.73
N PRO A 131 -36.45 -1.14 23.68
CA PRO A 131 -36.39 -2.08 24.78
C PRO A 131 -36.55 -3.46 24.16
N LEU A 132 -35.61 -4.34 24.47
CA LEU A 132 -35.68 -5.76 24.17
C LEU A 132 -37.04 -6.27 24.69
N SER A 133 -38.05 -6.39 23.83
CA SER A 133 -39.36 -6.93 24.18
C SER A 133 -39.22 -8.45 24.29
N PRO A 134 -39.48 -9.04 25.47
CA PRO A 134 -39.34 -10.48 25.67
C PRO A 134 -40.63 -11.19 25.28
N ASP A 135 -40.90 -11.40 23.98
CA ASP A 135 -42.14 -12.09 23.55
C ASP A 135 -41.94 -12.87 22.22
N ASP A 136 -40.96 -13.79 22.15
CA ASP A 136 -40.81 -14.72 21.01
C ASP A 136 -40.64 -16.20 21.42
N ASP A 137 -41.02 -16.59 22.65
CA ASP A 137 -40.99 -18.00 23.11
C ASP A 137 -42.36 -18.50 23.61
N GLU A 138 -43.45 -18.14 22.92
CA GLU A 138 -44.77 -18.77 23.10
C GLU A 138 -45.44 -19.03 21.74
N ALA A 139 -45.12 -20.18 21.13
CA ALA A 139 -46.02 -21.03 20.33
C ALA A 139 -45.23 -22.11 19.56
N ASP A 140 -45.05 -23.28 20.18
CA ASP A 140 -45.25 -24.63 19.59
C ASP A 140 -45.02 -25.73 20.64
#